data_AF-A0A2S8NUA1-F1
#
_entry.id   AF-A0A2S8NUA1-F1
#
_cell.length_a   1.000
_cell.length_b   1.000
_cell.length_c   1.000
_cell.angle_alpha   90.00
_cell.angle_beta   90.00
_cell.angle_gamma   90.00
#
_symmetry.space_group_name_H-M   'P 1'
#
loop_
_entity.id
_entity.type
_entity.pdbx_description
1 polymer ?
#
loop_
_entity_poly.entity_id
_entity_poly.type
_entity_poly.pdbx_seq_one_letter_code
_entity_poly.pdbx_strand_id
1 'polypeptide(L)'
;MKIILSIIGAIGLTATSTTSLISCQKPNNNENGEGDNKPKPSYNPQQPPKDSNWKLIDRSYFENEIKKPNNKWYIGIIPYNEIYKIYKIKNNSEKNNSINRLFTKYDNVYRWDGDGERQTPTIDKNTGEIIDWK
;
A
#
# COMPACT_ATOMS: atom_id res chain seq x y z
N MET A 1 47.36 -28.38 -33.19
CA MET A 1 46.26 -28.02 -34.12
C MET A 1 45.01 -27.81 -33.29
N LYS A 2 44.22 -26.79 -33.66
CA LYS A 2 42.95 -26.38 -33.05
C LYS A 2 41.95 -27.54 -33.01
N ILE A 3 41.04 -27.51 -32.04
CA ILE A 3 39.59 -27.41 -32.26
C ILE A 3 38.98 -26.80 -30.99
N ILE A 4 38.36 -25.63 -31.17
CA ILE A 4 37.55 -24.92 -30.19
C ILE A 4 36.11 -25.23 -30.63
N LEU A 5 35.32 -25.90 -29.79
CA LEU A 5 33.88 -25.95 -29.99
C LEU A 5 33.22 -25.07 -28.94
N SER A 6 32.89 -23.86 -29.38
CA SER A 6 31.95 -22.96 -28.74
C SER A 6 30.55 -23.58 -28.86
N ILE A 7 29.94 -23.99 -27.74
CA ILE A 7 28.49 -24.24 -27.69
C ILE A 7 27.86 -23.14 -26.84
N ILE A 8 27.20 -22.25 -27.57
CA ILE A 8 26.23 -21.28 -27.10
C ILE A 8 24.96 -22.05 -26.73
N GLY A 9 24.35 -21.68 -25.60
CA GLY A 9 22.89 -21.60 -25.48
C GLY A 9 22.19 -22.76 -24.78
N ALA A 10 21.75 -22.51 -23.55
CA ALA A 10 20.32 -22.49 -23.23
C ALA A 10 20.12 -21.87 -21.85
N ILE A 11 19.44 -20.73 -21.83
CA ILE A 11 18.75 -20.20 -20.65
C ILE A 11 17.61 -21.18 -20.34
N GLY A 12 17.53 -21.63 -19.10
CA GLY A 12 16.44 -22.46 -18.60
C GLY A 12 16.29 -22.29 -17.10
N LEU A 13 16.00 -21.07 -16.67
CA LEU A 13 15.60 -20.80 -15.29
C LEU A 13 14.20 -21.38 -15.07
N THR A 14 14.10 -22.65 -14.66
CA THR A 14 12.81 -23.22 -14.23
C THR A 14 12.55 -22.78 -12.80
N ALA A 15 12.03 -21.57 -12.64
CA ALA A 15 11.33 -21.20 -11.41
C ALA A 15 9.92 -21.80 -11.48
N THR A 16 9.73 -22.97 -10.88
CA THR A 16 8.40 -23.50 -10.55
C THR A 16 7.80 -22.61 -9.48
N SER A 17 7.13 -21.53 -9.88
CA SER A 17 6.22 -20.80 -9.02
C SER A 17 4.95 -21.63 -8.89
N THR A 18 4.83 -22.40 -7.81
CA THR A 18 3.54 -22.96 -7.38
C THR A 18 2.62 -21.80 -7.03
N THR A 19 1.82 -21.35 -7.99
CA THR A 19 0.69 -20.47 -7.75
C THR A 19 -0.45 -21.31 -7.22
N SER A 20 -0.54 -21.44 -5.89
CA SER A 20 -1.80 -21.82 -5.25
C SER A 20 -2.77 -20.65 -5.41
N LEU A 21 -3.45 -20.58 -6.56
CA LEU A 21 -4.62 -19.74 -6.73
C LEU A 21 -5.72 -20.33 -5.84
N ILE A 22 -5.88 -19.76 -4.65
CA ILE A 22 -7.06 -20.00 -3.83
C ILE A 22 -8.23 -19.40 -4.63
N SER A 23 -8.99 -20.28 -5.26
CA SER A 23 -10.28 -19.94 -5.84
C SER A 23 -11.19 -19.48 -4.70
N CYS A 24 -11.58 -18.20 -4.72
CA CYS A 24 -12.67 -17.74 -3.89
C CYS A 24 -13.95 -18.46 -4.36
N GLN A 25 -14.33 -19.54 -3.68
CA GLN A 25 -15.67 -20.09 -3.80
C GLN A 25 -16.67 -19.01 -3.39
N LYS A 26 -17.38 -18.47 -4.37
CA LYS A 26 -18.53 -17.60 -4.18
C LYS A 26 -19.79 -18.46 -4.02
N PRO A 27 -20.55 -18.34 -2.92
CA PRO A 27 -21.96 -18.66 -2.94
C PRO A 27 -22.75 -17.43 -3.44
N ASN A 28 -23.63 -17.67 -4.41
CA ASN A 28 -24.82 -16.87 -4.74
C ASN A 28 -25.64 -16.62 -3.45
N ASN A 29 -26.49 -15.61 -3.24
CA ASN A 29 -27.51 -14.97 -4.09
C ASN A 29 -28.19 -13.83 -3.30
N ASN A 30 -28.30 -12.63 -3.87
CA ASN A 30 -29.55 -11.86 -4.00
C ASN A 30 -29.29 -10.62 -4.85
N GLU A 31 -30.06 -10.49 -5.92
CA GLU A 31 -30.07 -9.32 -6.79
C GLU A 31 -30.79 -8.18 -6.07
N ASN A 32 -30.17 -7.01 -6.03
CA ASN A 32 -30.89 -5.76 -6.19
C ASN A 32 -29.98 -4.82 -6.98
N GLY A 33 -30.42 -4.52 -8.20
CA GLY A 33 -29.63 -3.82 -9.19
C GLY A 33 -29.41 -2.36 -8.86
N GLU A 34 -28.15 -1.94 -8.97
CA GLU A 34 -27.75 -0.65 -9.53
C GLU A 34 -26.30 -0.81 -9.98
N GLY A 35 -25.97 -0.31 -11.17
CA GLY A 35 -24.68 -0.51 -11.83
C GLY A 35 -23.55 0.25 -11.14
N ASP A 36 -23.08 -0.24 -10.00
CA ASP A 36 -21.90 0.30 -9.33
C ASP A 36 -20.63 -0.37 -9.84
N ASN A 37 -20.17 0.02 -11.03
CA ASN A 37 -18.81 -0.26 -11.50
C ASN A 37 -17.75 0.59 -10.74
N LYS A 38 -18.09 1.21 -9.61
CA LYS A 38 -17.11 1.88 -8.75
C LYS A 38 -16.40 0.84 -7.88
N PRO A 39 -15.06 0.78 -7.91
CA PRO A 39 -14.31 -0.04 -6.96
C PRO A 39 -14.73 0.32 -5.54
N LYS A 40 -15.31 -0.64 -4.81
CA LYS A 40 -15.53 -0.48 -3.37
C LYS A 40 -14.16 -0.27 -2.73
N PRO A 41 -13.99 0.72 -1.83
CA PRO A 41 -12.75 0.85 -1.07
C PRO A 41 -12.43 -0.48 -0.41
N SER A 42 -11.16 -0.91 -0.42
CA SER A 42 -10.74 -1.95 0.52
C SER A 42 -10.90 -1.37 1.92
N TYR A 43 -11.97 -1.76 2.61
CA TYR A 43 -12.26 -1.32 3.98
C TYR A 43 -11.22 -1.83 4.98
N ASN A 44 -10.45 -2.85 4.60
CA ASN A 44 -9.40 -3.40 5.43
C ASN A 44 -8.05 -2.81 5.01
N PRO A 45 -7.34 -2.10 5.89
CA PRO A 45 -5.99 -1.64 5.62
C PRO A 45 -5.04 -2.82 5.40
N GLN A 46 -4.19 -2.72 4.38
CA GLN A 46 -3.20 -3.75 4.07
C GLN A 46 -2.06 -3.70 5.09
N GLN A 47 -1.61 -4.86 5.56
CA GLN A 47 -0.44 -4.91 6.41
C GLN A 47 0.84 -4.70 5.57
N PRO A 48 1.77 -3.84 6.02
CA PRO A 48 3.08 -3.76 5.39
C PRO A 48 3.85 -5.09 5.50
N PRO A 49 4.85 -5.33 4.63
CA PRO A 49 5.74 -6.48 4.74
C PRO A 49 6.45 -6.49 6.09
N LYS A 50 6.68 -7.70 6.65
CA LYS A 50 7.25 -7.89 7.99
C LYS A 50 8.61 -7.21 8.18
N ASP A 51 9.42 -7.17 7.13
CA ASP A 51 10.78 -6.60 7.16
C ASP A 51 10.82 -5.15 6.64
N SER A 52 9.66 -4.50 6.49
CA SER A 52 9.56 -3.12 6.07
C SER A 52 9.61 -2.15 7.26
N ASN A 53 10.11 -0.94 7.00
CA ASN A 53 10.02 0.19 7.94
C ASN A 53 8.63 0.83 7.98
N TRP A 54 7.71 0.39 7.12
CA TRP A 54 6.30 0.78 7.15
C TRP A 54 5.57 0.14 8.33
N LYS A 55 4.81 0.95 9.08
CA LYS A 55 3.88 0.46 10.09
C LYS A 55 2.50 1.02 9.85
N LEU A 56 1.50 0.14 9.83
CA LEU A 56 0.11 0.56 9.89
C LEU A 56 -0.15 1.19 11.26
N ILE A 57 -0.77 2.37 11.26
CA ILE A 57 -1.16 3.06 12.49
C ILE A 57 -2.66 2.90 12.66
N ASP A 58 -3.05 2.45 13.84
CA ASP A 58 -4.45 2.38 14.22
C ASP A 58 -5.06 3.79 14.25
N ARG A 59 -6.22 3.96 13.61
CA ARG A 59 -6.92 5.25 13.57
C ARG A 59 -7.17 5.82 14.96
N SER A 60 -7.55 4.98 15.93
CA SER A 60 -7.86 5.40 17.30
C SER A 60 -6.62 5.95 18.03
N TYR A 61 -5.42 5.53 17.61
CA TYR A 61 -4.16 6.01 18.17
C TYR A 61 -3.56 7.19 17.41
N PHE A 62 -3.94 7.37 16.14
CA PHE A 62 -3.33 8.35 15.24
C PHE A 62 -3.37 9.77 15.80
N GLU A 63 -4.51 10.23 16.32
CA GLU A 63 -4.65 11.59 16.87
C GLU A 63 -3.65 11.85 17.99
N ASN A 64 -3.48 10.88 18.89
CA ASN A 64 -2.56 10.96 20.01
C ASN A 64 -1.11 10.96 19.53
N GLU A 65 -0.81 10.16 18.51
CA GLU A 65 0.53 10.04 17.95
C GLU A 65 1.01 11.33 17.28
N ILE A 66 0.13 12.01 16.52
CA ILE A 66 0.51 13.24 15.81
C ILE A 66 0.29 14.52 16.62
N LYS A 67 -0.33 14.42 17.81
CA LYS A 67 -0.56 15.57 18.72
C LYS A 67 0.72 16.30 19.08
N LYS A 68 1.84 15.57 19.19
CA LYS A 68 3.17 16.13 19.43
C LYS A 68 4.04 15.90 18.19
N PRO A 69 4.87 16.88 17.77
CA PRO A 69 5.85 16.67 16.72
C PRO A 69 6.75 15.48 17.06
N ASN A 70 6.82 14.50 16.16
CA ASN A 70 7.64 13.30 16.33
C ASN A 70 8.63 13.09 15.17
N ASN A 71 8.69 14.04 14.23
CA ASN A 71 9.57 14.07 13.06
C ASN A 71 9.45 12.86 12.11
N LYS A 72 8.46 11.98 12.31
CA LYS A 72 8.21 10.83 11.44
C LYS A 72 7.40 11.22 10.21
N TRP A 73 7.51 10.40 9.17
CA TRP A 73 6.73 10.53 7.95
C TRP A 73 5.50 9.63 8.00
N TYR A 74 4.37 10.17 7.54
CA TYR A 74 3.10 9.48 7.43
C TYR A 74 2.61 9.53 5.99
N ILE A 75 1.88 8.49 5.59
CA ILE A 75 1.01 8.54 4.43
C ILE A 75 -0.41 8.14 4.78
N GLY A 76 -1.35 8.73 4.06
CA GLY A 76 -2.70 8.19 3.93
C GLY A 76 -3.04 7.99 2.46
N ILE A 77 -3.81 6.94 2.18
CA ILE A 77 -4.36 6.69 0.85
C ILE A 77 -5.80 7.20 0.85
N ILE A 78 -6.05 8.23 0.06
CA ILE A 78 -7.28 9.02 0.12
C ILE A 78 -7.93 9.09 -1.27
N PRO A 79 -9.25 8.87 -1.39
CA PRO A 79 -9.97 9.11 -2.63
C PRO A 79 -10.07 10.61 -2.93
N TYR A 80 -9.75 11.00 -4.16
CA TYR A 80 -9.81 12.36 -4.69
C TYR A 80 -10.31 12.33 -6.13
N ASN A 81 -11.48 12.92 -6.39
CA ASN A 81 -12.10 13.01 -7.72
C ASN A 81 -12.03 11.67 -8.49
N GLU A 82 -12.54 10.61 -7.87
CA GLU A 82 -12.66 9.24 -8.43
C GLU A 82 -11.37 8.41 -8.52
N ILE A 83 -10.22 8.97 -8.14
CA ILE A 83 -8.97 8.21 -8.02
C ILE A 83 -8.42 8.27 -6.60
N TYR A 84 -7.67 7.26 -6.21
CA TYR A 84 -6.89 7.26 -4.98
C TYR A 84 -5.55 7.96 -5.18
N LYS A 85 -5.15 8.71 -4.16
CA LYS A 85 -3.87 9.40 -4.08
C LYS A 85 -3.20 9.14 -2.75
N ILE A 86 -1.88 9.13 -2.78
CA ILE A 86 -1.06 9.10 -1.58
C ILE A 86 -0.84 10.53 -1.11
N TYR A 87 -1.30 10.83 0.09
CA TYR A 87 -0.97 12.08 0.79
C TYR A 87 0.17 11.80 1.76
N LYS A 88 1.31 12.47 1.59
CA LYS A 88 2.51 12.32 2.42
C LYS A 88 2.68 13.54 3.32
N ILE A 89 3.14 13.31 4.55
CA ILE A 89 3.46 14.41 5.44
C ILE A 89 4.48 14.06 6.52
N LYS A 90 5.21 15.08 6.99
CA LYS A 90 6.15 14.96 8.10
C LYS A 90 5.57 15.61 9.34
N ASN A 91 5.58 14.89 10.46
CA ASN A 91 5.10 15.44 11.72
C ASN A 91 6.16 16.31 12.43
N ASN A 92 6.50 17.48 11.88
CA ASN A 92 7.59 18.34 12.38
C ASN A 92 7.16 19.66 13.03
N SER A 93 5.86 20.00 13.08
CA SER A 93 5.40 21.26 13.71
C SER A 93 3.97 21.16 14.23
N GLU A 94 3.59 22.08 15.13
CA GLU A 94 2.22 22.18 15.66
C GLU A 94 1.16 22.56 14.61
N LYS A 95 1.57 23.03 13.41
CA LYS A 95 0.66 23.32 12.28
C LYS A 95 0.05 22.06 11.64
N ASN A 96 0.32 20.89 12.22
CA ASN A 96 -0.16 19.59 11.79
C ASN A 96 -1.64 19.30 12.12
N ASN A 97 -2.38 20.25 12.70
CA ASN A 97 -3.82 20.09 12.94
C ASN A 97 -4.65 19.82 11.67
N SER A 98 -4.26 20.38 10.53
CA SER A 98 -4.93 20.11 9.24
C SER A 98 -4.73 18.67 8.76
N ILE A 99 -3.63 18.04 9.18
CA ILE A 99 -3.27 16.65 8.88
C ILE A 99 -4.16 15.70 9.66
N ASN A 100 -4.35 16.03 10.95
CA ASN A 100 -5.20 15.26 11.83
C ASN A 100 -6.59 15.08 11.20
N ARG A 101 -7.17 16.19 10.75
CA ARG A 101 -8.49 16.19 10.12
C ARG A 101 -8.57 15.41 8.79
N LEU A 102 -7.47 15.28 8.06
CA LEU A 102 -7.44 14.52 6.80
C LEU A 102 -7.33 13.02 7.07
N PHE A 103 -6.42 12.59 7.94
CA PHE A 103 -6.12 11.16 8.14
C PHE A 103 -7.02 10.47 9.15
N THR A 104 -7.63 11.17 10.11
CA THR A 104 -8.59 10.56 11.05
C THR A 104 -9.85 10.03 10.38
N LYS A 105 -10.11 10.44 9.14
CA LYS A 105 -11.25 9.98 8.35
C LYS A 105 -11.01 8.66 7.61
N TYR A 106 -9.77 8.17 7.55
CA TYR A 106 -9.41 7.01 6.73
C TYR A 106 -8.69 5.96 7.57
N ASP A 107 -8.86 4.68 7.23
CA ASP A 107 -8.24 3.55 7.93
C ASP A 107 -6.83 3.22 7.40
N ASN A 108 -6.45 3.81 6.26
CA ASN A 108 -5.24 3.47 5.52
C ASN A 108 -4.11 4.44 5.81
N VAL A 109 -3.68 4.52 7.07
CA VAL A 109 -2.61 5.43 7.52
C VAL A 109 -1.35 4.68 7.91
N TYR A 110 -0.22 5.00 7.28
CA TYR A 110 1.04 4.31 7.50
C TYR A 110 2.16 5.26 7.89
N ARG A 111 2.96 4.83 8.86
CA ARG A 111 4.13 5.54 9.36
C ARG A 111 5.42 4.90 8.88
N TRP A 112 6.40 5.74 8.59
CA TRP A 112 7.77 5.33 8.32
C TRP A 112 8.60 5.39 9.60
N ASP A 113 9.21 4.27 9.96
CA ASP A 113 10.14 4.17 11.09
C ASP A 113 11.63 4.07 10.67
N GLY A 114 11.93 4.11 9.36
CA GLY A 114 13.29 4.02 8.85
C GLY A 114 14.05 5.34 8.84
N ASP A 115 15.36 5.27 8.67
CA ASP A 115 16.23 6.44 8.55
C ASP A 115 16.23 7.01 7.12
N GLY A 116 16.40 8.33 7.00
CA GLY A 116 16.60 9.00 5.71
C GLY A 116 15.35 9.21 4.85
N GLU A 117 15.55 9.35 3.55
CA GLU A 117 14.46 9.57 2.59
C GLU A 117 13.68 8.29 2.31
N ARG A 118 12.53 8.22 2.97
CA ARG A 118 11.40 7.35 2.66
C ARG A 118 11.10 7.30 1.14
N GLN A 119 11.11 6.10 0.57
CA GLN A 119 10.46 5.83 -0.71
C GLN A 119 8.94 5.67 -0.51
N THR A 120 8.15 6.20 -1.44
CA THR A 120 6.68 6.16 -1.33
C THR A 120 6.16 4.88 -1.98
N PRO A 121 5.28 4.10 -1.31
CA PRO A 121 4.66 2.94 -1.93
C PRO A 121 3.93 3.30 -3.24
N THR A 122 3.76 2.32 -4.12
CA THR A 122 2.93 2.46 -5.31
C THR A 122 1.53 1.98 -5.01
N ILE A 123 0.51 2.73 -5.43
CA ILE A 123 -0.89 2.32 -5.31
C ILE A 123 -1.53 2.13 -6.68
N ASP A 124 -2.50 1.21 -6.74
CA ASP A 124 -3.52 1.22 -7.78
C ASP A 124 -4.42 2.43 -7.55
N LYS A 125 -4.53 3.31 -8.55
CA LYS A 125 -5.27 4.57 -8.45
C LYS A 125 -6.79 4.38 -8.48
N ASN A 126 -7.29 3.23 -8.93
CA ASN A 126 -8.72 2.95 -9.00
C ASN A 126 -9.19 2.31 -7.69
N THR A 127 -8.38 1.44 -7.09
CA THR A 127 -8.77 0.68 -5.88
C THR A 127 -8.21 1.26 -4.58
N GLY A 128 -7.10 2.00 -4.65
CA GLY A 128 -6.37 2.48 -3.48
C GLY A 128 -5.51 1.41 -2.82
N GLU A 129 -5.39 0.24 -3.43
CA GLU A 129 -4.54 -0.84 -2.94
C GLU A 129 -3.06 -0.53 -3.15
N ILE A 130 -2.23 -0.85 -2.17
CA ILE A 130 -0.77 -0.77 -2.32
C ILE A 130 -0.32 -1.98 -3.13
N ILE A 131 0.23 -1.73 -4.31
CA ILE A 131 0.71 -2.78 -5.23
C ILE A 131 2.22 -3.01 -5.10
N ASP A 132 2.94 -2.07 -4.47
CA ASP A 132 4.38 -2.18 -4.25
C ASP A 132 4.80 -1.36 -3.02
N TRP A 133 5.27 -2.07 -2.00
CA TRP A 133 5.85 -1.47 -0.81
C TRP A 133 7.32 -1.14 -1.07
N LYS A 134 7.70 0.12 -0.87
CA LYS A 134 9.09 0.59 -1.01
C LYS A 134 9.79 0.71 0.33
#